data_AF-A0A7K8KAT7-F1
#
_entry.id   AF-A0A7K8KAT7-F1
#
_cell.length_a   1.000
_cell.length_b   1.000
_cell.length_c   1.000
_cell.angle_alpha   90.00
_cell.angle_beta   90.00
_cell.angle_gamma   90.00
#
_symmetry.space_group_name_H-M   'P 1'
#
loop_
_entity.id
_entity.type
_entity.pdbx_description
1 polymer ?
#
loop_
_entity_poly.entity_id
_entity_poly.type
_entity_poly.pdbx_seq_one_letter_code
_entity_poly.pdbx_strand_id
1 'polypeptide(L)'
;RSVNIVAFGGERDGFSEDNQQPSLIWSYLRRSALVSRIDSSLSARHVGNPVFTEYQACVFGNVRLVVHDCPVWDIFDSDWYTSRSLIGGADIIVIKYSVNDKTSFQELKDSYIPMIKKALSRSSVPVIISAIGARKNGVPCTCPLCTSDRRSCVTTSEGVQLAKELGATYLELHALNDFYVQKYFGGVLEYFMIQSLNQKSSEKMKKRKKTQKCHRVQPPQLEQPEKMPILKGEASHYNADLHNLLCCCQCADVAFYPEDLSTVVEAHKIILCSVSHLFMLLFEVKSPADIHDASIVRMAQSLFAVEAAAAVPPVPHGVPPCVPPVRVVVKDSVFCSCLPDILHFIYSGAFQWERLEEDIKKKLKDPEKTEHVLEKVKCILKTPGKLNTVKDCRSHQIKRLYNTSLRLFFNTPVLADVIFKIQGATVPAHRAVLVARCEVMAAMFNGNYLEGNNILVPVYGVSKDTFLSFLEYLYTDSCCPASILQAMSLLICAEMYQVMRLQHICELYIITQLQSMPSRELASTSLSIVSLLKKAKFHNSDCLSTWLLHFIATNYLIFSQKPEFQDLSVEERNFVEMHRWPSNLYLKQLADYRNYVHSQKCHCTVM
;
A
#
# COMPACT_ATOMS: atom_id res chain seq x y z
N ARG A 1 19.91 -25.62 -32.53
CA ARG A 1 20.69 -24.97 -31.44
C ARG A 1 20.61 -25.90 -30.23
N SER A 2 21.63 -25.98 -29.38
CA SER A 2 21.57 -26.83 -28.19
C SER A 2 21.70 -26.03 -26.88
N VAL A 3 20.95 -26.48 -25.87
CA VAL A 3 21.06 -26.03 -24.49
C VAL A 3 21.34 -27.25 -23.63
N ASN A 4 22.40 -27.18 -22.84
CA ASN A 4 22.84 -28.22 -21.92
C ASN A 4 22.46 -27.79 -20.50
N ILE A 5 21.65 -28.58 -19.82
CA ILE A 5 21.25 -28.32 -18.44
C ILE A 5 21.83 -29.42 -17.57
N VAL A 6 22.39 -29.06 -16.42
CA VAL A 6 22.84 -30.04 -15.43
C VAL A 6 22.05 -29.82 -14.15
N ALA A 7 21.33 -30.84 -13.71
CA ALA A 7 20.55 -30.83 -12.49
C ALA A 7 21.24 -31.68 -11.43
N PHE A 8 21.40 -31.15 -10.21
CA PHE A 8 22.06 -31.82 -9.09
C PHE A 8 21.15 -31.86 -7.86
N GLY A 9 21.18 -32.98 -7.16
CA GLY A 9 20.60 -33.14 -5.82
C GLY A 9 19.33 -33.96 -5.78
N GLY A 10 18.92 -34.35 -4.57
CA GLY A 10 17.78 -35.22 -4.33
C GLY A 10 16.50 -34.44 -4.01
N GLU A 11 15.39 -34.81 -4.64
CA GLU A 11 14.07 -34.20 -4.42
C GLU A 11 13.11 -35.07 -3.61
N ARG A 12 13.61 -36.21 -3.10
CA ARG A 12 12.84 -37.18 -2.32
C ARG A 12 13.18 -37.07 -0.84
N ASP A 13 12.18 -37.27 0.01
CA ASP A 13 12.39 -37.44 1.45
C ASP A 13 13.04 -38.82 1.67
N GLY A 14 14.15 -38.90 2.41
CA GLY A 14 14.92 -40.14 2.62
C GLY A 14 14.18 -41.34 3.24
N PHE A 15 12.86 -41.25 3.46
CA PHE A 15 12.01 -42.27 4.10
C PHE A 15 10.85 -42.80 3.23
N SER A 16 10.74 -42.43 1.95
CA SER A 16 9.65 -42.91 1.08
C SER A 16 10.15 -43.92 0.05
N GLU A 17 9.91 -45.20 0.29
CA GLU A 17 10.13 -46.31 -0.67
C GLU A 17 9.13 -46.32 -1.84
N ASP A 18 8.26 -45.31 -1.96
CA ASP A 18 7.27 -45.28 -3.03
C ASP A 18 7.87 -44.77 -4.35
N ASN A 19 8.23 -45.71 -5.21
CA ASN A 19 9.02 -45.50 -6.42
C ASN A 19 8.23 -44.83 -7.58
N GLN A 20 7.03 -44.31 -7.32
CA GLN A 20 6.08 -43.86 -8.35
C GLN A 20 6.03 -42.34 -8.59
N GLN A 21 6.69 -41.50 -7.78
CA GLN A 21 6.66 -40.05 -8.02
C GLN A 21 7.66 -39.62 -9.12
N PRO A 22 7.20 -38.84 -10.12
CA PRO A 22 8.04 -38.33 -11.20
C PRO A 22 9.03 -37.27 -10.69
N SER A 23 10.28 -37.29 -11.19
CA SER A 23 11.29 -36.25 -10.87
C SER A 23 10.86 -34.87 -11.40
N LEU A 24 11.44 -33.78 -10.87
CA LEU A 24 11.19 -32.42 -11.34
C LEU A 24 11.48 -32.27 -12.84
N ILE A 25 12.61 -32.82 -13.29
CA ILE A 25 13.03 -32.79 -14.70
C ILE A 25 12.10 -33.65 -15.56
N TRP A 26 11.73 -34.84 -15.08
CA TRP A 26 10.77 -35.70 -15.79
C TRP A 26 9.39 -35.06 -15.91
N SER A 27 8.90 -34.44 -14.83
CA SER A 27 7.61 -33.74 -14.79
C SER A 27 7.57 -32.54 -15.74
N TYR A 28 8.70 -31.86 -15.92
CA TYR A 28 8.84 -30.79 -16.90
C TYR A 28 8.85 -31.33 -18.34
N LEU A 29 9.59 -32.41 -18.60
CA LEU A 29 9.85 -32.92 -19.95
C LEU A 29 8.82 -33.95 -20.49
N ARG A 30 7.85 -34.37 -19.66
CA ARG A 30 6.88 -35.47 -19.89
C ARG A 30 6.19 -35.49 -21.26
N ARG A 31 6.09 -34.35 -21.96
CA ARG A 31 5.39 -34.24 -23.26
C ARG A 31 6.30 -34.26 -24.49
N SER A 32 7.63 -34.20 -24.33
CA SER A 32 8.56 -33.91 -25.44
C SER A 32 9.90 -34.66 -25.42
N ALA A 33 10.14 -35.57 -24.48
CA ALA A 33 11.44 -36.23 -24.29
C ALA A 33 11.56 -37.61 -24.98
N LEU A 34 12.72 -37.85 -25.60
CA LEU A 34 13.25 -39.17 -25.92
C LEU A 34 14.26 -39.53 -24.83
N VAL A 35 14.06 -40.65 -24.14
CA VAL A 35 14.96 -41.13 -23.09
C VAL A 35 16.06 -41.97 -23.73
N SER A 36 17.31 -41.52 -23.68
CA SER A 36 18.47 -42.38 -23.96
C SER A 36 19.23 -42.63 -22.67
N ARG A 37 19.16 -43.87 -22.16
CA ARG A 37 19.97 -44.31 -21.03
C ARG A 37 21.37 -44.64 -21.56
N ILE A 38 22.35 -43.79 -21.29
CA ILE A 38 23.75 -44.05 -21.61
C ILE A 38 24.41 -44.62 -20.35
N ASP A 39 24.67 -45.92 -20.33
CA ASP A 39 25.52 -46.54 -19.30
C ASP A 39 26.99 -46.27 -19.67
N SER A 40 27.64 -45.33 -18.98
CA SER A 40 29.09 -45.19 -19.05
C SER A 40 29.74 -46.27 -18.20
N SER A 41 30.09 -47.40 -18.82
CA SER A 41 30.86 -48.46 -18.20
C SER A 41 32.33 -48.07 -18.06
N LEU A 42 32.77 -47.60 -16.87
CA LEU A 42 34.18 -47.66 -16.47
C LEU A 42 34.31 -48.00 -14.98
N SER A 43 34.83 -49.21 -14.74
CA SER A 43 35.38 -49.81 -13.51
C SER A 43 34.51 -49.93 -12.24
N ALA A 44 33.85 -51.10 -12.17
CA ALA A 44 33.64 -51.98 -11.01
C ALA A 44 34.03 -51.48 -9.60
N ARG A 45 33.01 -51.21 -8.78
CA ARG A 45 32.60 -52.01 -7.60
C ARG A 45 31.46 -51.27 -6.89
N HIS A 46 30.24 -51.75 -7.10
CA HIS A 46 29.07 -51.75 -6.21
C HIS A 46 27.79 -51.76 -7.08
N VAL A 47 26.89 -52.67 -6.72
CA VAL A 47 25.62 -52.92 -7.37
C VAL A 47 24.68 -51.75 -7.07
N GLY A 48 24.20 -51.05 -8.11
CA GLY A 48 23.01 -50.18 -8.03
C GLY A 48 23.15 -48.75 -8.58
N ASN A 49 22.29 -48.44 -9.57
CA ASN A 49 21.94 -47.12 -10.14
C ASN A 49 22.93 -46.37 -11.07
N PRO A 50 22.43 -45.75 -12.17
CA PRO A 50 23.24 -44.93 -13.06
C PRO A 50 23.64 -43.60 -12.39
N VAL A 51 24.88 -43.14 -12.63
CA VAL A 51 25.49 -41.93 -12.04
C VAL A 51 24.74 -40.63 -12.41
N PHE A 52 24.08 -40.60 -13.57
CA PHE A 52 23.13 -39.55 -13.96
C PHE A 52 22.17 -40.08 -15.03
N THR A 53 21.01 -39.43 -15.19
CA THR A 53 20.06 -39.71 -16.27
C THR A 53 20.12 -38.60 -17.31
N GLU A 54 20.33 -38.94 -18.58
CA GLU A 54 20.29 -37.97 -19.67
C GLU A 54 18.90 -37.92 -20.31
N TYR A 55 18.32 -36.72 -20.38
CA TYR A 55 17.08 -36.46 -21.09
C TYR A 55 17.36 -35.62 -22.34
N GLN A 56 16.87 -36.06 -23.48
CA GLN A 56 16.92 -35.30 -24.72
C GLN A 56 15.52 -34.90 -25.16
N ALA A 57 15.30 -33.61 -25.42
CA ALA A 57 14.01 -33.09 -25.87
C ALA A 57 14.19 -32.00 -26.93
N CYS A 58 13.15 -31.79 -27.74
CA CYS A 58 13.06 -30.62 -28.62
C CYS A 58 12.12 -29.59 -28.01
N VAL A 59 12.63 -28.38 -27.78
CA VAL A 59 11.91 -27.24 -27.21
C VAL A 59 11.97 -26.05 -28.16
N PHE A 60 10.99 -25.14 -28.08
CA PHE A 60 10.89 -23.97 -28.97
C PHE A 60 11.03 -24.32 -30.47
N GLY A 61 10.33 -25.37 -30.91
CA GLY A 61 10.38 -25.88 -32.28
C GLY A 61 11.60 -26.77 -32.55
N ASN A 62 12.80 -26.17 -32.68
CA ASN A 62 14.02 -26.86 -33.19
C ASN A 62 15.25 -26.70 -32.27
N VAL A 63 15.07 -26.41 -30.97
CA VAL A 63 16.19 -26.37 -30.00
C VAL A 63 16.33 -27.72 -29.34
N ARG A 64 17.50 -28.35 -29.47
CA ARG A 64 17.83 -29.59 -28.77
C ARG A 64 18.19 -29.27 -27.33
N LEU A 65 17.40 -29.74 -26.39
CA LEU A 65 17.67 -29.69 -24.97
C LEU A 65 18.32 -31.01 -24.55
N VAL A 66 19.46 -30.94 -23.87
CA VAL A 66 20.11 -32.07 -23.22
C VAL A 66 20.16 -31.77 -21.73
N VAL A 67 19.54 -32.62 -20.91
CA VAL A 67 19.53 -32.46 -19.45
C VAL A 67 20.24 -33.65 -18.83
N HIS A 68 21.31 -33.40 -18.09
CA HIS A 68 21.95 -34.40 -17.24
C HIS A 68 21.40 -34.24 -15.82
N ASP A 69 20.62 -35.20 -15.35
CA ASP A 69 20.02 -35.21 -14.02
C ASP A 69 20.79 -36.15 -13.08
N CYS A 70 21.46 -35.57 -12.10
CA CYS A 70 22.29 -36.22 -11.09
C CYS A 70 21.54 -36.19 -9.74
N PRO A 71 20.72 -37.19 -9.41
CA PRO A 71 19.87 -37.17 -8.22
C PRO A 71 20.64 -37.37 -6.91
N VAL A 72 21.89 -37.82 -6.97
CA VAL A 72 22.76 -38.09 -5.80
C VAL A 72 24.05 -37.28 -5.95
N TRP A 73 24.59 -36.82 -4.82
CA TRP A 73 25.78 -35.96 -4.78
C TRP A 73 27.11 -36.73 -4.96
N ASP A 74 27.09 -38.06 -4.88
CA ASP A 74 28.26 -38.97 -4.98
C ASP A 74 29.12 -38.78 -6.23
N ILE A 75 28.62 -38.11 -7.28
CA ILE A 75 29.39 -37.74 -8.47
C ILE A 75 30.57 -36.79 -8.13
N PHE A 76 30.40 -35.94 -7.11
CA PHE A 76 31.45 -35.02 -6.65
C PHE A 76 32.52 -35.74 -5.83
N ASP A 77 32.15 -36.83 -5.17
CA ASP A 77 33.04 -37.61 -4.31
C ASP A 77 33.80 -38.71 -5.10
N SER A 78 33.18 -39.24 -6.14
CA SER A 78 33.72 -40.33 -6.96
C SER A 78 34.60 -39.85 -8.11
N ASP A 79 34.23 -38.77 -8.80
CA ASP A 79 34.99 -38.22 -9.93
C ASP A 79 34.77 -36.70 -10.11
N TRP A 80 35.60 -35.93 -9.40
CA TRP A 80 35.67 -34.47 -9.51
C TRP A 80 35.93 -33.97 -10.94
N TYR A 81 36.72 -34.68 -11.75
CA TYR A 81 37.07 -34.23 -13.09
C TYR A 81 35.86 -34.32 -14.03
N THR A 82 35.08 -35.39 -13.92
CA THR A 82 33.82 -35.54 -14.65
C THR A 82 32.78 -34.51 -14.18
N SER A 83 32.64 -34.30 -12.87
CA SER A 83 31.76 -33.25 -12.31
C SER A 83 32.12 -31.85 -12.80
N ARG A 84 33.42 -31.53 -12.84
CA ARG A 84 33.92 -30.26 -13.36
C ARG A 84 33.69 -30.11 -14.86
N SER A 85 33.82 -31.19 -15.62
CA SER A 85 33.56 -31.21 -17.06
C SER A 85 32.08 -30.94 -17.35
N LEU A 86 31.18 -31.59 -16.60
CA LEU A 86 29.73 -31.39 -16.71
C LEU A 86 29.32 -29.95 -16.37
N ILE A 87 29.84 -29.41 -15.26
CA ILE A 87 29.60 -28.00 -14.88
C ILE A 87 30.18 -27.03 -15.92
N GLY A 88 31.35 -27.34 -16.49
CA GLY A 88 31.99 -26.53 -17.52
C GLY A 88 31.25 -26.54 -18.87
N GLY A 89 30.50 -27.61 -19.15
CA GLY A 89 29.67 -27.77 -20.35
C GLY A 89 28.21 -27.32 -20.19
N ALA A 90 27.81 -26.90 -18.99
CA ALA A 90 26.45 -26.51 -18.65
C ALA A 90 26.14 -25.07 -19.09
N ASP A 91 24.97 -24.88 -19.69
CA ASP A 91 24.40 -23.56 -19.99
C ASP A 91 23.49 -23.06 -18.87
N ILE A 92 22.96 -23.98 -18.06
CA ILE A 92 22.11 -23.72 -16.89
C ILE A 92 22.38 -24.83 -15.88
N ILE A 93 22.50 -24.46 -14.61
CA ILE A 93 22.61 -25.42 -13.51
C ILE A 93 21.34 -25.35 -12.66
N VAL A 94 20.78 -26.51 -12.34
CA VAL A 94 19.64 -26.64 -11.43
C VAL A 94 20.12 -27.40 -10.18
N ILE A 95 19.90 -26.83 -9.00
CA ILE A 95 20.15 -27.49 -7.71
C ILE A 95 18.78 -27.77 -7.09
N LYS A 96 18.49 -29.03 -6.80
CA LYS A 96 17.22 -29.45 -6.22
C LYS A 96 17.44 -30.11 -4.86
N TYR A 97 16.56 -29.79 -3.90
CA TYR A 97 16.58 -30.38 -2.56
C TYR A 97 15.16 -30.52 -2.00
N SER A 98 14.91 -31.52 -1.15
CA SER A 98 13.65 -31.63 -0.41
C SER A 98 13.61 -30.66 0.78
N VAL A 99 12.50 -29.93 0.94
CA VAL A 99 12.29 -29.07 2.13
C VAL A 99 12.16 -29.86 3.43
N ASN A 100 11.90 -31.17 3.37
CA ASN A 100 11.77 -32.03 4.54
C ASN A 100 13.05 -32.81 4.86
N ASP A 101 14.13 -32.65 4.08
CA ASP A 101 15.42 -33.30 4.35
C ASP A 101 16.48 -32.27 4.76
N LYS A 102 16.42 -31.90 6.04
CA LYS A 102 17.32 -30.89 6.61
C LYS A 102 18.79 -31.35 6.62
N THR A 103 19.03 -32.63 6.81
CA THR A 103 20.35 -33.26 6.83
C THR A 103 21.04 -33.15 5.48
N SER A 104 20.38 -33.59 4.41
CA SER A 104 20.94 -33.48 3.06
C SER A 104 21.07 -32.03 2.60
N PHE A 105 20.21 -31.11 3.06
CA PHE A 105 20.38 -29.69 2.80
C PHE A 105 21.62 -29.10 3.49
N GLN A 106 21.94 -29.56 4.71
CA GLN A 106 23.12 -29.09 5.43
C GLN A 106 24.40 -29.62 4.77
N GLU A 107 24.41 -30.87 4.35
CA GLU A 107 25.52 -31.47 3.60
C GLU A 107 25.72 -30.79 2.23
N LEU A 108 24.63 -30.50 1.51
CA LEU A 108 24.65 -29.64 0.32
C LEU A 108 25.37 -28.32 0.61
N LYS A 109 24.92 -27.60 1.64
CA LYS A 109 25.44 -26.28 1.99
C LYS A 109 26.94 -26.33 2.36
N ASP A 110 27.35 -27.29 3.16
CA ASP A 110 28.68 -27.29 3.76
C ASP A 110 29.73 -27.95 2.85
N SER A 111 29.37 -28.98 2.09
CA SER A 111 30.30 -29.77 1.27
C SER A 111 30.26 -29.40 -0.22
N TYR A 112 29.07 -29.43 -0.83
CA TYR A 112 28.95 -29.39 -2.29
C TYR A 112 28.87 -27.97 -2.86
N ILE A 113 28.23 -27.03 -2.15
CA ILE A 113 28.08 -25.64 -2.59
C ILE A 113 29.43 -24.93 -2.75
N PRO A 114 30.42 -25.08 -1.83
CA PRO A 114 31.77 -24.57 -2.04
C PRO A 114 32.44 -25.13 -3.30
N MET A 115 32.25 -26.42 -3.60
CA MET A 115 32.82 -27.07 -4.79
C MET A 115 32.19 -26.54 -6.08
N ILE A 116 30.86 -26.40 -6.12
CA ILE A 116 30.12 -25.83 -7.25
C ILE A 116 30.54 -24.37 -7.47
N LYS A 117 30.62 -23.57 -6.40
CA LYS A 117 31.06 -22.18 -6.46
C LYS A 117 32.49 -22.05 -7.00
N LYS A 118 33.38 -22.95 -6.60
CA LYS A 118 34.75 -23.00 -7.14
C LYS A 118 34.76 -23.34 -8.63
N ALA A 119 33.92 -24.27 -9.08
CA ALA A 119 33.79 -24.61 -10.50
C ALA A 119 33.18 -23.47 -11.34
N LEU A 120 32.19 -22.75 -10.79
CA LEU A 120 31.52 -21.60 -11.41
C LEU A 120 32.35 -20.31 -11.40
N SER A 121 33.40 -20.20 -10.59
CA SER A 121 34.26 -19.00 -10.53
C SER A 121 34.86 -18.58 -11.88
N ARG A 122 34.86 -19.47 -12.87
CA ARG A 122 35.41 -19.25 -14.22
C ARG A 122 34.34 -19.11 -15.31
N SER A 123 33.05 -19.22 -14.99
CA SER A 123 31.93 -19.16 -15.96
C SER A 123 30.67 -18.53 -15.36
N SER A 124 30.03 -17.62 -16.10
CA SER A 124 28.79 -16.95 -15.65
C SER A 124 27.54 -17.78 -15.96
N VAL A 125 27.51 -19.04 -15.50
CA VAL A 125 26.39 -19.96 -15.75
C VAL A 125 25.25 -19.64 -14.79
N PRO A 126 24.00 -19.42 -15.26
CA PRO A 126 22.86 -19.22 -14.39
C PRO A 126 22.56 -20.46 -13.55
N VAL A 127 22.29 -20.23 -12.26
CA VAL A 127 21.95 -21.29 -11.29
C VAL A 127 20.52 -21.09 -10.79
N ILE A 128 19.74 -22.17 -10.76
CA ILE A 128 18.39 -22.21 -10.21
C ILE A 128 18.40 -23.15 -9.01
N ILE A 129 17.95 -22.69 -7.85
CA ILE A 129 17.76 -23.52 -6.66
C ILE A 129 16.27 -23.80 -6.49
N SER A 130 15.89 -25.06 -6.59
CA SER A 130 14.50 -25.54 -6.45
C SER A 130 14.32 -26.31 -5.15
N ALA A 131 13.59 -25.73 -4.21
CA ALA A 131 13.17 -26.36 -2.97
C ALA A 131 11.83 -27.06 -3.17
N ILE A 132 11.78 -28.37 -2.93
CA ILE A 132 10.64 -29.21 -3.36
C ILE A 132 9.96 -29.84 -2.13
N GLY A 133 8.63 -29.76 -2.09
CA GLY A 133 7.77 -30.41 -1.10
C GLY A 133 7.02 -29.43 -0.20
N ALA A 134 6.02 -29.97 0.51
CA ALA A 134 5.31 -29.25 1.57
C ALA A 134 5.97 -29.55 2.92
N ARG A 135 6.20 -28.50 3.73
CA ARG A 135 6.79 -28.63 5.07
C ARG A 135 5.79 -29.36 5.98
N LYS A 136 6.14 -30.56 6.45
CA LYS A 136 5.22 -31.46 7.18
C LYS A 136 4.79 -30.95 8.57
N ASN A 137 5.47 -29.95 9.14
CA ASN A 137 5.13 -29.38 10.45
C ASN A 137 4.58 -27.96 10.31
N GLY A 138 3.28 -27.85 10.01
CA GLY A 138 2.55 -26.59 9.99
C GLY A 138 1.99 -26.26 11.38
N VAL A 139 2.80 -25.66 12.26
CA VAL A 139 2.52 -24.49 13.12
C VAL A 139 3.81 -24.28 13.95
N PRO A 140 4.60 -23.21 13.72
CA PRO A 140 5.72 -22.91 14.61
C PRO A 140 5.17 -22.47 15.97
N CYS A 141 5.71 -23.03 17.05
CA CYS A 141 5.44 -22.55 18.39
C CYS A 141 5.74 -21.03 18.51
N THR A 142 4.81 -20.25 19.06
CA THR A 142 4.94 -18.79 19.21
C THR A 142 5.81 -18.37 20.39
N CYS A 143 6.37 -19.32 21.16
CA CYS A 143 7.22 -19.03 22.30
C CYS A 143 8.65 -18.68 21.85
N PRO A 144 9.23 -17.53 22.32
CA PRO A 144 10.56 -17.07 21.91
C PRO A 144 11.73 -17.98 22.33
N LEU A 145 11.47 -19.02 23.13
CA LEU A 145 12.48 -19.87 23.76
C LEU A 145 12.38 -21.36 23.36
N CYS A 146 11.41 -21.73 22.52
CA CYS A 146 11.21 -23.11 22.15
C CYS A 146 12.05 -23.49 20.92
N THR A 147 12.97 -24.42 21.12
CA THR A 147 13.93 -24.91 20.12
C THR A 147 13.50 -26.25 19.50
N SER A 148 12.33 -26.78 19.84
CA SER A 148 11.96 -28.16 19.50
C SER A 148 11.46 -28.36 18.07
N ASP A 149 10.90 -27.36 17.39
CA ASP A 149 10.32 -27.53 16.03
C ASP A 149 11.21 -27.07 14.86
N ARG A 150 12.42 -26.58 15.13
CA ARG A 150 13.34 -26.07 14.07
C ARG A 150 14.22 -27.14 13.41
N ARG A 151 14.12 -28.41 13.77
CA ARG A 151 15.17 -29.40 13.43
C ARG A 151 14.91 -30.29 12.21
N SER A 152 13.69 -30.44 11.71
CA SER A 152 13.40 -31.45 10.66
C SER A 152 13.24 -30.90 9.24
N CYS A 153 12.85 -29.63 9.06
CA CYS A 153 12.61 -29.06 7.73
C CYS A 153 13.47 -27.82 7.43
N VAL A 154 13.78 -27.60 6.15
CA VAL A 154 14.50 -26.44 5.65
C VAL A 154 13.53 -25.26 5.56
N THR A 155 13.85 -24.18 6.27
CA THR A 155 13.06 -22.96 6.23
C THR A 155 13.27 -22.19 4.92
N THR A 156 12.27 -21.41 4.50
CA THR A 156 12.39 -20.52 3.33
C THR A 156 13.58 -19.57 3.47
N SER A 157 13.81 -19.04 4.67
CA SER A 157 14.95 -18.16 4.95
C SER A 157 16.30 -18.81 4.66
N GLU A 158 16.45 -20.10 4.96
CA GLU A 158 17.70 -20.82 4.74
C GLU A 158 17.94 -21.11 3.26
N GLY A 159 16.89 -21.48 2.52
CA GLY A 159 16.96 -21.66 1.07
C GLY A 159 17.27 -20.36 0.32
N VAL A 160 16.61 -19.25 0.71
CA VAL A 160 16.89 -17.91 0.15
C VAL A 160 18.31 -17.46 0.48
N GLN A 161 18.81 -17.76 1.68
CA GLN A 161 20.18 -17.43 2.06
C GLN A 161 21.20 -18.20 1.21
N LEU A 162 20.97 -19.49 0.98
CA LEU A 162 21.81 -20.30 0.09
C LEU A 162 21.81 -19.76 -1.35
N ALA A 163 20.65 -19.35 -1.86
CA ALA A 163 20.55 -18.76 -3.18
C ALA A 163 21.33 -17.45 -3.31
N LYS A 164 21.29 -16.60 -2.27
CA LYS A 164 22.12 -15.38 -2.22
C LYS A 164 23.61 -15.68 -2.23
N GLU A 165 24.05 -16.71 -1.48
CA GLU A 165 25.46 -17.11 -1.41
C GLU A 165 26.03 -17.61 -2.74
N LEU A 166 25.17 -18.19 -3.59
CA LEU A 166 25.49 -18.66 -4.94
C LEU A 166 25.17 -17.66 -6.06
N GLY A 167 24.45 -16.56 -5.78
CA GLY A 167 23.91 -15.68 -6.82
C GLY A 167 22.85 -16.38 -7.70
N ALA A 168 22.12 -17.34 -7.14
CA ALA A 168 21.16 -18.19 -7.82
C ALA A 168 19.73 -17.65 -7.72
N THR A 169 18.87 -18.07 -8.66
CA THR A 169 17.42 -17.83 -8.59
C THR A 169 16.77 -18.89 -7.71
N TYR A 170 16.07 -18.47 -6.65
CA TYR A 170 15.40 -19.37 -5.72
C TYR A 170 13.94 -19.63 -6.10
N LEU A 171 13.51 -20.88 -6.02
CA LEU A 171 12.15 -21.31 -6.29
C LEU A 171 11.69 -22.33 -5.24
N GLU A 172 10.49 -22.15 -4.68
CA GLU A 172 9.81 -23.17 -3.87
C GLU A 172 8.66 -23.81 -4.66
N LEU A 173 8.63 -25.14 -4.68
CA LEU A 173 7.60 -25.95 -5.32
C LEU A 173 6.92 -26.81 -4.27
N HIS A 174 5.67 -26.50 -3.94
CA HIS A 174 4.90 -27.22 -2.91
C HIS A 174 4.65 -28.69 -3.26
N ALA A 175 4.57 -29.02 -4.57
CA ALA A 175 4.42 -30.39 -5.07
C ALA A 175 4.95 -30.50 -6.50
N LEU A 176 5.38 -31.70 -6.89
CA LEU A 176 5.76 -32.05 -8.27
C LEU A 176 4.53 -32.40 -9.11
N ASN A 177 3.62 -31.45 -9.28
CA ASN A 177 2.48 -31.59 -10.19
C ASN A 177 2.66 -30.74 -11.44
N ASP A 178 1.95 -31.12 -12.52
CA ASP A 178 2.04 -30.45 -13.82
C ASP A 178 1.80 -28.94 -13.73
N PHE A 179 0.92 -28.48 -12.83
CA PHE A 179 0.63 -27.06 -12.67
C PHE A 179 1.82 -26.27 -12.12
N TYR A 180 2.41 -26.69 -10.99
CA TYR A 180 3.52 -25.98 -10.37
C TYR A 180 4.79 -26.08 -11.20
N VAL A 181 5.06 -27.27 -11.75
CA VAL A 181 6.26 -27.53 -12.54
C VAL A 181 6.22 -26.76 -13.85
N GLN A 182 5.11 -26.75 -14.60
CA GLN A 182 5.05 -26.03 -15.88
C GLN A 182 4.99 -24.51 -15.69
N LYS A 183 4.19 -24.02 -14.73
CA LYS A 183 3.96 -22.57 -14.57
C LYS A 183 5.12 -21.84 -13.92
N TYR A 184 5.74 -22.43 -12.89
CA TYR A 184 6.75 -21.73 -12.08
C TYR A 184 8.16 -22.18 -12.43
N PHE A 185 8.44 -23.48 -12.36
CA PHE A 185 9.77 -23.99 -12.74
C PHE A 185 10.02 -23.86 -14.23
N GLY A 186 9.05 -24.25 -15.06
CA GLY A 186 9.11 -24.13 -16.52
C GLY A 186 9.31 -22.70 -16.97
N GLY A 187 8.53 -21.74 -16.46
CA GLY A 187 8.69 -20.33 -16.82
C GLY A 187 10.07 -19.76 -16.50
N VAL A 188 10.65 -20.09 -15.34
CA VAL A 188 12.00 -19.64 -14.96
C VAL A 188 13.07 -20.34 -15.80
N LEU A 189 12.93 -21.65 -16.03
CA LEU A 189 13.87 -22.42 -16.84
C LEU A 189 13.88 -21.93 -18.30
N GLU A 190 12.70 -21.75 -18.90
CA GLU A 190 12.53 -21.23 -20.25
C GLU A 190 13.14 -19.84 -20.43
N TYR A 191 12.97 -18.95 -19.44
CA TYR A 191 13.62 -17.65 -19.43
C TYR A 191 15.14 -17.77 -19.55
N PHE A 192 15.78 -18.62 -18.72
CA PHE A 192 17.22 -18.83 -18.79
C PHE A 192 17.65 -19.54 -20.08
N MET A 193 16.84 -20.44 -20.63
CA MET A 193 17.12 -21.08 -21.92
C MET A 193 17.14 -20.05 -23.05
N ILE A 194 16.18 -19.13 -23.08
CA ILE A 194 16.13 -18.03 -24.06
C ILE A 194 17.36 -17.13 -23.90
N GLN A 195 17.74 -16.80 -22.67
CA GLN A 195 18.92 -15.99 -22.38
C GLN A 195 20.21 -16.67 -22.85
N SER A 196 20.41 -17.95 -22.55
CA SER A 196 21.59 -18.73 -22.98
C SER A 196 21.64 -18.88 -24.51
N LEU A 197 20.51 -19.07 -25.17
CA LEU A 197 20.42 -19.10 -26.64
C LEU A 197 20.77 -17.75 -27.27
N ASN A 198 20.34 -16.64 -26.65
CA ASN A 198 20.67 -15.29 -27.10
C ASN A 198 22.15 -14.98 -26.92
N GLN A 199 22.77 -15.38 -25.80
CA GLN A 199 24.21 -15.25 -25.58
C GLN A 199 25.02 -16.05 -26.61
N LYS A 200 24.69 -17.33 -26.83
CA LYS A 200 25.33 -18.15 -27.87
C LYS A 200 25.15 -17.58 -29.28
N SER A 201 24.02 -16.95 -29.56
CA SER A 201 23.78 -16.28 -30.84
C SER A 201 24.61 -14.99 -30.99
N SER A 202 24.81 -14.26 -29.90
CA SER A 202 25.64 -13.05 -29.81
C SER A 202 27.13 -13.38 -29.96
N GLU A 203 27.62 -14.46 -29.34
CA GLU A 203 29.00 -14.93 -29.51
C GLU A 203 29.26 -15.48 -30.92
N LYS A 204 28.29 -16.21 -31.51
CA LYS A 204 28.35 -16.60 -32.92
C LYS A 204 28.29 -15.39 -33.84
N MET A 205 27.53 -14.34 -33.51
CA MET A 205 27.55 -13.06 -34.22
C MET A 205 28.87 -12.32 -34.04
N LYS A 206 29.54 -12.39 -32.88
CA LYS A 206 30.89 -11.83 -32.66
C LYS A 206 31.95 -12.58 -33.46
N LYS A 207 31.87 -13.91 -33.57
CA LYS A 207 32.74 -14.73 -34.45
C LYS A 207 32.46 -14.48 -35.94
N ARG A 208 31.20 -14.33 -36.36
CA ARG A 208 30.83 -13.94 -37.74
C ARG A 208 31.20 -12.50 -38.09
N LYS A 209 31.15 -11.57 -37.13
CA LYS A 209 31.58 -10.16 -37.29
C LYS A 209 33.09 -9.99 -37.47
N LYS A 210 33.91 -10.98 -37.10
CA LYS A 210 35.35 -10.99 -37.43
C LYS A 210 35.63 -11.40 -38.89
N THR A 211 34.67 -11.98 -39.61
CA THR A 211 34.89 -12.49 -40.98
C THR A 211 34.00 -11.87 -42.05
N GLN A 212 32.97 -11.09 -41.71
CA GLN A 212 32.21 -10.34 -42.71
C GLN A 212 31.71 -9.01 -42.13
N LYS A 213 32.45 -7.95 -42.42
CA LYS A 213 32.01 -6.56 -42.24
C LYS A 213 31.09 -6.24 -43.43
N CYS A 214 29.80 -6.54 -43.27
CA CYS A 214 28.76 -5.97 -44.12
C CYS A 214 27.71 -5.36 -43.20
N HIS A 215 27.37 -4.10 -43.44
CA HIS A 215 26.48 -3.29 -42.62
C HIS A 215 25.09 -3.93 -42.52
N ARG A 216 24.80 -4.63 -41.42
CA ARG A 216 23.43 -5.03 -41.06
C ARG A 216 22.80 -3.96 -40.17
N VAL A 217 21.69 -3.38 -40.64
CA VAL A 217 20.84 -2.49 -39.85
C VAL A 217 20.32 -3.25 -38.62
N GLN A 218 20.43 -2.64 -37.43
CA GLN A 218 19.98 -3.24 -36.16
C GLN A 218 18.49 -2.95 -35.92
N PRO A 219 17.75 -3.83 -35.19
CA PRO A 219 16.37 -3.54 -34.83
C PRO A 219 16.30 -2.30 -33.93
N PRO A 220 15.28 -1.44 -34.08
CA PRO A 220 15.10 -0.27 -33.23
C PRO A 220 14.86 -0.69 -31.78
N GLN A 221 15.38 0.09 -30.84
CA GLN A 221 15.21 -0.13 -29.41
C GLN A 221 13.95 0.59 -28.93
N LEU A 222 13.10 -0.14 -28.19
CA LEU A 222 11.93 0.45 -27.55
C LEU A 222 12.36 1.06 -26.22
N GLU A 223 12.27 2.38 -26.11
CA GLU A 223 12.56 3.10 -24.88
C GLU A 223 11.45 2.89 -23.84
N GLN A 224 11.76 3.11 -22.56
CA GLN A 224 10.75 3.12 -21.51
C GLN A 224 9.80 4.32 -21.70
N PRO A 225 8.53 4.19 -21.31
CA PRO A 225 7.61 5.32 -21.33
C PRO A 225 8.11 6.46 -20.43
N GLU A 226 7.73 7.68 -20.78
CA GLU A 226 8.05 8.87 -19.99
C GLU A 226 7.52 8.72 -18.56
N LYS A 227 8.29 9.23 -17.58
CA LYS A 227 7.89 9.18 -16.17
C LYS A 227 6.69 10.09 -15.96
N MET A 228 5.63 9.55 -15.36
CA MET A 228 4.42 10.31 -15.10
C MET A 228 4.63 11.39 -14.03
N PRO A 229 3.84 12.48 -14.06
CA PRO A 229 3.90 13.55 -13.07
C PRO A 229 3.73 13.02 -11.64
N ILE A 230 4.55 13.51 -10.71
CA ILE A 230 4.47 13.16 -9.29
C ILE A 230 3.59 14.20 -8.58
N LEU A 231 2.52 13.73 -7.94
CA LEU A 231 1.69 14.56 -7.06
C LEU A 231 2.43 14.90 -5.76
N LYS A 232 2.42 16.17 -5.37
CA LYS A 232 2.80 16.61 -4.03
C LYS A 232 1.52 16.73 -3.20
N GLY A 233 1.31 15.82 -2.26
CA GLY A 233 0.17 15.90 -1.34
C GLY A 233 0.32 17.05 -0.35
N GLU A 234 -0.80 17.69 -0.02
CA GLU A 234 -0.86 18.72 1.02
C GLU A 234 -0.89 18.11 2.42
N ALA A 235 -0.19 18.73 3.38
CA ALA A 235 -0.20 18.32 4.77
C ALA A 235 -1.54 18.63 5.44
N SER A 236 -1.89 17.88 6.49
CA SER A 236 -3.11 18.13 7.26
C SER A 236 -3.03 19.41 8.06
N HIS A 237 -4.08 20.23 7.99
CA HIS A 237 -4.31 21.37 8.88
C HIS A 237 -5.31 21.08 10.00
N TYR A 238 -5.74 19.82 10.19
CA TYR A 238 -6.82 19.45 11.12
C TYR A 238 -6.71 20.05 12.53
N ASN A 239 -5.57 19.85 13.18
CA ASN A 239 -5.36 20.38 14.53
C ASN A 239 -5.22 21.91 14.55
N ALA A 240 -4.70 22.50 13.46
CA ALA A 240 -4.57 23.94 13.34
C ALA A 240 -5.95 24.61 13.16
N ASP A 241 -6.82 24.01 12.37
CA ASP A 241 -8.19 24.48 12.14
C ASP A 241 -9.03 24.44 13.43
N LEU A 242 -8.94 23.35 14.20
CA LEU A 242 -9.58 23.27 15.51
C LEU A 242 -8.99 24.28 16.48
N HIS A 243 -7.67 24.43 16.52
CA HIS A 243 -7.04 25.47 17.33
C HIS A 243 -7.52 26.88 16.96
N ASN A 244 -7.63 27.19 15.67
CA ASN A 244 -8.13 28.48 15.19
C ASN A 244 -9.59 28.71 15.58
N LEU A 245 -10.42 27.66 15.59
CA LEU A 245 -11.79 27.70 16.08
C LEU A 245 -11.86 28.13 17.55
N LEU A 246 -10.95 27.64 18.41
CA LEU A 246 -10.87 28.10 19.80
C LEU A 246 -10.48 29.57 19.89
N CYS A 247 -9.54 30.04 19.06
CA CYS A 247 -9.08 31.42 19.09
C CYS A 247 -10.10 32.43 18.57
N CYS A 248 -10.93 32.05 17.58
CA CYS A 248 -11.92 32.96 16.99
C CYS A 248 -13.29 32.93 17.67
N CYS A 249 -13.52 31.96 18.56
CA CYS A 249 -14.79 31.74 19.29
C CYS A 249 -16.04 31.60 18.41
N GLN A 250 -15.88 31.30 17.12
CA GLN A 250 -17.02 31.17 16.21
C GLN A 250 -17.85 29.93 16.54
N CYS A 251 -19.16 30.10 16.69
CA CYS A 251 -20.08 29.04 17.10
C CYS A 251 -19.81 28.49 18.52
N ALA A 252 -19.16 29.27 19.40
CA ALA A 252 -19.02 28.88 20.80
C ALA A 252 -20.38 28.73 21.48
N ASP A 253 -20.61 27.58 22.11
CA ASP A 253 -21.88 27.20 22.74
C ASP A 253 -21.72 26.91 24.26
N VAL A 254 -20.52 27.12 24.79
CA VAL A 254 -20.20 27.07 26.22
C VAL A 254 -19.18 28.15 26.59
N ALA A 255 -19.35 28.73 27.77
CA ALA A 255 -18.44 29.72 28.35
C ALA A 255 -18.11 29.33 29.80
N PHE A 256 -16.82 29.27 30.12
CA PHE A 256 -16.30 28.97 31.45
C PHE A 256 -16.02 30.25 32.22
N TYR A 257 -16.51 30.31 33.45
CA TYR A 257 -16.39 31.44 34.36
C TYR A 257 -15.63 31.02 35.63
N PRO A 258 -14.61 31.78 36.06
CA PRO A 258 -14.12 31.68 37.43
C PRO A 258 -15.21 32.17 38.41
N GLU A 259 -15.17 31.72 39.67
CA GLU A 259 -16.10 32.19 40.71
C GLU A 259 -16.07 33.71 40.91
N ASP A 260 -14.93 34.35 40.61
CA ASP A 260 -14.75 35.81 40.69
C ASP A 260 -15.19 36.57 39.43
N LEU A 261 -15.70 35.87 38.40
CA LEU A 261 -16.18 36.41 37.12
C LEU A 261 -15.13 37.25 36.34
N SER A 262 -13.84 37.07 36.61
CA SER A 262 -12.75 37.87 36.04
C SER A 262 -12.53 37.67 34.53
N THR A 263 -12.21 36.45 34.09
CA THR A 263 -11.87 36.12 32.69
C THR A 263 -12.68 34.93 32.18
N VAL A 264 -13.47 35.18 31.14
CA VAL A 264 -14.34 34.16 30.52
C VAL A 264 -13.59 33.45 29.41
N VAL A 265 -13.70 32.12 29.36
CA VAL A 265 -13.12 31.32 28.28
C VAL A 265 -14.21 30.59 27.52
N GLU A 266 -14.34 30.88 26.23
CA GLU A 266 -15.33 30.26 25.35
C GLU A 266 -14.80 28.95 24.75
N ALA A 267 -15.71 28.01 24.52
CA ALA A 267 -15.39 26.72 23.91
C ALA A 267 -16.64 26.12 23.23
N HIS A 268 -16.47 24.89 22.73
CA HIS A 268 -17.44 24.15 21.93
C HIS A 268 -17.75 22.80 22.59
N LYS A 269 -19.01 22.56 22.96
CA LYS A 269 -19.47 21.31 23.61
C LYS A 269 -19.05 20.10 22.80
N ILE A 270 -19.20 20.12 21.47
CA ILE A 270 -18.83 18.99 20.62
C ILE A 270 -17.35 18.60 20.77
N ILE A 271 -16.44 19.58 20.80
CA ILE A 271 -15.00 19.32 20.93
C ILE A 271 -14.70 18.74 22.31
N LEU A 272 -15.28 19.33 23.36
CA LEU A 272 -15.10 18.89 24.75
C LEU A 272 -15.68 17.49 24.99
N CYS A 273 -16.90 17.24 24.54
CA CYS A 273 -17.54 15.92 24.63
C CYS A 273 -16.80 14.88 23.82
N SER A 274 -16.19 15.23 22.69
CA SER A 274 -15.39 14.28 21.91
C SER A 274 -14.23 13.69 22.72
N VAL A 275 -13.59 14.50 23.57
CA VAL A 275 -12.41 14.06 24.32
C VAL A 275 -12.71 13.58 25.74
N SER A 276 -13.92 13.79 26.26
CA SER A 276 -14.23 13.55 27.67
C SER A 276 -15.66 13.14 27.95
N HIS A 277 -15.82 12.03 28.68
CA HIS A 277 -17.12 11.68 29.26
C HIS A 277 -17.54 12.59 30.42
N LEU A 278 -16.59 13.28 31.06
CA LEU A 278 -16.92 14.30 32.05
C LEU A 278 -17.73 15.42 31.40
N PHE A 279 -17.30 15.91 30.24
CA PHE A 279 -18.04 16.92 29.49
C PHE A 279 -19.34 16.36 28.89
N MET A 280 -19.38 15.07 28.52
CA MET A 280 -20.66 14.43 28.14
C MET A 280 -21.68 14.40 29.30
N LEU A 281 -21.26 14.22 30.56
CA LEU A 281 -22.16 14.39 31.71
C LEU A 281 -22.56 15.85 31.89
N LEU A 282 -21.57 16.75 31.85
CA LEU A 282 -21.76 18.16 32.16
C LEU A 282 -22.79 18.81 31.24
N PHE A 283 -22.84 18.38 29.98
CA PHE A 283 -23.78 18.89 28.97
C PHE A 283 -24.95 17.93 28.71
N GLU A 284 -25.23 17.01 29.64
CA GLU A 284 -26.39 16.10 29.60
C GLU A 284 -26.47 15.21 28.34
N VAL A 285 -25.33 14.98 27.68
CA VAL A 285 -25.21 14.04 26.56
C VAL A 285 -25.28 12.59 27.05
N LYS A 286 -24.76 12.34 28.26
CA LYS A 286 -24.85 11.05 28.96
C LYS A 286 -25.40 11.26 30.36
N SER A 287 -26.13 10.27 30.86
CA SER A 287 -26.54 10.23 32.26
C SER A 287 -25.41 9.68 33.14
N PRO A 288 -25.41 9.95 34.46
CA PRO A 288 -24.47 9.34 35.40
C PRO A 288 -24.50 7.80 35.37
N ALA A 289 -25.64 7.19 35.01
CA ALA A 289 -25.78 5.74 34.90
C ALA A 289 -25.01 5.15 33.71
N ASP A 290 -24.74 5.95 32.67
CA ASP A 290 -24.00 5.54 31.48
C ASP A 290 -22.47 5.56 31.67
N ILE A 291 -22.01 5.93 32.87
CA ILE A 291 -20.58 6.06 33.19
C ILE A 291 -20.20 5.10 34.30
N HIS A 292 -19.33 4.15 33.94
CA HIS A 292 -18.83 3.13 34.86
C HIS A 292 -17.80 3.66 35.88
N ASP A 293 -17.11 4.77 35.59
CA ASP A 293 -16.08 5.32 36.48
C ASP A 293 -16.66 6.44 37.38
N ALA A 294 -16.92 6.11 38.65
CA ALA A 294 -17.42 7.04 39.65
C ALA A 294 -16.47 8.23 39.92
N SER A 295 -15.17 8.12 39.58
CA SER A 295 -14.24 9.24 39.71
C SER A 295 -14.56 10.38 38.75
N ILE A 296 -15.06 10.07 37.55
CA ILE A 296 -15.48 11.06 36.55
C ILE A 296 -16.70 11.84 37.05
N VAL A 297 -17.71 11.14 37.58
CA VAL A 297 -18.93 11.76 38.12
C VAL A 297 -18.61 12.69 39.29
N ARG A 298 -17.81 12.23 40.25
CA ARG A 298 -17.39 13.05 41.40
C ARG A 298 -16.59 14.27 40.96
N MET A 299 -15.71 14.12 39.96
CA MET A 299 -14.92 15.23 39.46
C MET A 299 -15.77 16.26 38.72
N ALA A 300 -16.75 15.83 37.91
CA ALA A 300 -17.68 16.74 37.25
C ALA A 300 -18.38 17.65 38.27
N GLN A 301 -18.91 17.06 39.33
CA GLN A 301 -19.65 17.75 40.39
C GLN A 301 -18.76 18.66 41.25
N SER A 302 -17.52 18.24 41.52
CA SER A 302 -16.59 19.00 42.36
C SER A 302 -15.88 20.13 41.63
N LEU A 303 -15.64 19.99 40.32
CA LEU A 303 -14.88 20.96 39.53
C LEU A 303 -15.77 22.00 38.84
N PHE A 304 -16.95 21.61 38.38
CA PHE A 304 -17.83 22.45 37.59
C PHE A 304 -19.23 22.62 38.23
N ALA A 305 -19.88 23.73 37.93
CA ALA A 305 -21.31 23.94 38.12
C ALA A 305 -21.91 24.58 36.87
N VAL A 306 -23.03 24.06 36.38
CA VAL A 306 -23.75 24.64 35.23
C VAL A 306 -24.80 25.60 35.77
N GLU A 307 -24.77 26.86 35.32
CA GLU A 307 -25.81 27.83 35.64
C GLU A 307 -26.89 27.82 34.55
N ALA A 308 -28.15 27.72 34.97
CA ALA A 308 -29.28 27.90 34.06
C ALA A 308 -29.27 29.36 33.55
N ALA A 309 -29.28 29.54 32.23
CA ALA A 309 -29.22 30.86 31.61
C ALA A 309 -30.34 31.77 32.17
N ALA A 310 -29.96 32.90 32.76
CA ALA A 310 -30.90 33.94 33.14
C ALA A 310 -31.66 34.43 31.90
N ALA A 311 -32.98 34.60 32.02
CA ALA A 311 -33.84 35.10 30.95
C ALA A 311 -33.28 36.41 30.37
N VAL A 312 -32.87 36.40 29.11
CA VAL A 312 -32.37 37.58 28.41
C VAL A 312 -33.56 38.51 28.08
N PRO A 313 -33.48 39.84 28.34
CA PRO A 313 -34.52 40.77 27.89
C PRO A 313 -34.62 40.79 26.35
N PRO A 314 -35.79 41.10 25.78
CA PRO A 314 -36.02 40.99 24.34
C PRO A 314 -35.08 41.92 23.55
N VAL A 315 -34.29 41.35 22.64
CA VAL A 315 -33.43 42.06 21.70
C VAL A 315 -34.31 42.75 20.64
N PRO A 316 -34.00 43.98 20.19
CA PRO A 316 -34.81 44.69 19.19
C PRO A 316 -34.91 43.90 17.87
N HIS A 317 -36.08 44.00 17.23
CA HIS A 317 -36.50 43.24 16.05
C HIS A 317 -35.43 43.08 14.95
N GLY A 318 -35.16 41.83 14.56
CA GLY A 318 -34.40 41.48 13.35
C GLY A 318 -33.33 40.40 13.51
N VAL A 319 -32.95 40.06 14.74
CA VAL A 319 -31.95 39.01 15.04
C VAL A 319 -32.64 37.85 15.75
N PRO A 320 -32.73 36.63 15.16
CA PRO A 320 -33.18 35.46 15.88
C PRO A 320 -32.16 35.09 16.98
N PRO A 321 -32.58 34.50 18.10
CA PRO A 321 -31.75 34.41 19.29
C PRO A 321 -30.57 33.46 19.03
N CYS A 322 -29.34 33.98 19.05
CA CYS A 322 -28.19 33.14 19.42
C CYS A 322 -28.54 32.55 20.78
N VAL A 323 -28.71 31.22 20.86
CA VAL A 323 -28.84 30.55 22.15
C VAL A 323 -27.59 30.95 22.93
N PRO A 324 -27.72 31.66 24.07
CA PRO A 324 -26.55 32.10 24.81
C PRO A 324 -25.72 30.88 25.21
N PRO A 325 -24.38 30.98 25.19
CA PRO A 325 -23.53 29.86 25.55
C PRO A 325 -23.86 29.39 26.96
N VAL A 326 -23.82 28.08 27.17
CA VAL A 326 -24.03 27.49 28.49
C VAL A 326 -22.95 28.03 29.43
N ARG A 327 -23.38 28.58 30.57
CA ARG A 327 -22.47 29.12 31.57
C ARG A 327 -22.01 28.02 32.51
N VAL A 328 -20.69 27.82 32.57
CA VAL A 328 -20.07 26.82 33.44
C VAL A 328 -19.13 27.52 34.42
N VAL A 329 -19.46 27.46 35.71
CA VAL A 329 -18.59 27.97 36.78
C VAL A 329 -17.53 26.93 37.12
N VAL A 330 -16.27 27.36 37.18
CA VAL A 330 -15.11 26.55 37.56
C VAL A 330 -14.77 26.83 39.02
N LYS A 331 -15.02 25.86 39.90
CA LYS A 331 -14.93 26.02 41.36
C LYS A 331 -13.49 26.06 41.88
N ASP A 332 -12.55 25.47 41.15
CA ASP A 332 -11.13 25.49 41.52
C ASP A 332 -10.43 26.64 40.79
N SER A 333 -10.05 27.67 41.54
CA SER A 333 -9.39 28.88 41.01
C SER A 333 -8.01 28.60 40.39
N VAL A 334 -7.24 27.65 40.95
CA VAL A 334 -5.93 27.28 40.42
C VAL A 334 -6.11 26.57 39.08
N PHE A 335 -7.02 25.60 39.01
CA PHE A 335 -7.36 24.93 37.75
C PHE A 335 -7.92 25.91 36.71
N CYS A 336 -8.82 26.81 37.12
CA CYS A 336 -9.41 27.82 36.25
C CYS A 336 -8.35 28.72 35.63
N SER A 337 -7.32 29.10 36.39
CA SER A 337 -6.22 29.91 35.88
C SER A 337 -5.44 29.22 34.75
N CYS A 338 -5.39 27.89 34.73
CA CYS A 338 -4.73 27.07 33.70
C CYS A 338 -5.68 26.61 32.58
N LEU A 339 -6.98 26.91 32.67
CA LEU A 339 -7.97 26.44 31.72
C LEU A 339 -7.69 26.83 30.25
N PRO A 340 -7.21 28.06 29.93
CA PRO A 340 -6.85 28.40 28.56
C PRO A 340 -5.77 27.47 27.97
N ASP A 341 -4.75 27.13 28.76
CA ASP A 341 -3.65 26.25 28.34
C ASP A 341 -4.17 24.81 28.13
N ILE A 342 -5.08 24.36 29.00
CA ILE A 342 -5.73 23.04 28.91
C ILE A 342 -6.63 22.94 27.67
N LEU A 343 -7.41 23.99 27.38
CA LEU A 343 -8.24 24.04 26.18
C LEU A 343 -7.37 24.08 24.92
N HIS A 344 -6.33 24.89 24.89
CA HIS A 344 -5.35 24.89 23.80
C HIS A 344 -4.79 23.48 23.55
N PHE A 345 -4.44 22.74 24.61
CA PHE A 345 -4.01 21.35 24.52
C PHE A 345 -5.10 20.43 23.95
N ILE A 346 -6.37 20.57 24.37
CA ILE A 346 -7.48 19.77 23.84
C ILE A 346 -7.70 20.02 22.34
N TYR A 347 -7.75 21.29 21.91
CA TYR A 347 -8.04 21.67 20.51
C TYR A 347 -6.87 21.40 19.57
N SER A 348 -5.65 21.36 20.08
CA SER A 348 -4.50 20.87 19.33
C SER A 348 -4.46 19.34 19.21
N GLY A 349 -5.46 18.61 19.71
CA GLY A 349 -5.57 17.15 19.56
C GLY A 349 -4.96 16.36 20.72
N ALA A 350 -4.72 16.99 21.87
CA ALA A 350 -4.29 16.37 23.13
C ALA A 350 -3.06 15.45 23.02
N PHE A 351 -2.13 15.74 22.11
CA PHE A 351 -0.99 14.86 21.81
C PHE A 351 0.36 15.34 22.35
N GLN A 352 0.47 16.61 22.79
CA GLN A 352 1.70 17.21 23.30
C GLN A 352 1.66 17.39 24.82
N TRP A 353 1.47 16.29 25.56
CA TRP A 353 1.34 16.32 27.04
C TRP A 353 2.52 17.03 27.71
N GLU A 354 3.73 16.75 27.25
CA GLU A 354 4.97 17.34 27.77
C GLU A 354 4.95 18.88 27.69
N ARG A 355 4.40 19.44 26.60
CA ARG A 355 4.29 20.90 26.44
C ARG A 355 3.29 21.50 27.41
N LEU A 356 2.11 20.86 27.55
CA LEU A 356 1.12 21.30 28.54
C LEU A 356 1.72 21.28 29.96
N GLU A 357 2.45 20.23 30.30
CA GLU A 357 3.10 20.09 31.60
C GLU A 357 4.15 21.19 31.82
N GLU A 358 4.96 21.51 30.82
CA GLU A 358 5.92 22.62 30.88
C GLU A 358 5.23 23.99 31.03
N ASP A 359 4.16 24.24 30.28
CA ASP A 359 3.40 25.49 30.32
C ASP A 359 2.76 25.71 31.69
N ILE A 360 2.13 24.66 32.25
CA ILE A 360 1.53 24.71 33.60
C ILE A 360 2.61 24.90 34.68
N LYS A 361 3.74 24.16 34.60
CA LYS A 361 4.88 24.32 35.52
C LYS A 361 5.41 25.75 35.53
N LYS A 362 5.60 26.33 34.34
CA LYS A 362 6.10 27.69 34.16
C LYS A 362 5.13 28.73 34.71
N LYS A 363 3.82 28.49 34.55
CA LYS A 363 2.74 29.39 35.00
C LYS A 363 2.55 29.37 36.51
N LEU A 364 2.51 28.19 37.13
CA LEU A 364 2.21 28.03 38.56
C LEU A 364 3.45 28.17 39.46
N LYS A 365 4.64 27.76 38.99
CA LYS A 365 5.90 27.78 39.77
C LYS A 365 5.84 27.07 41.13
N ASP A 366 4.85 26.20 41.31
CA ASP A 366 4.57 25.46 42.54
C ASP A 366 4.32 23.99 42.15
N PRO A 367 5.16 23.04 42.62
CA PRO A 367 5.08 21.65 42.19
C PRO A 367 3.82 20.94 42.68
N GLU A 368 3.31 21.27 43.86
CA GLU A 368 2.10 20.63 44.42
C GLU A 368 0.86 21.08 43.66
N LYS A 369 0.74 22.39 43.38
CA LYS A 369 -0.35 22.93 42.56
C LYS A 369 -0.29 22.43 41.12
N THR A 370 0.91 22.29 40.57
CA THR A 370 1.11 21.74 39.23
C THR A 370 0.60 20.30 39.15
N GLU A 371 1.01 19.43 40.08
CA GLU A 371 0.54 18.03 40.08
C GLU A 371 -0.98 17.96 40.30
N HIS A 372 -1.53 18.80 41.18
CA HIS A 372 -2.98 18.89 41.40
C HIS A 372 -3.77 19.23 40.13
N VAL A 373 -3.30 20.20 39.33
CA VAL A 373 -3.95 20.53 38.04
C VAL A 373 -3.79 19.38 37.05
N LEU A 374 -2.60 18.82 36.91
CA LEU A 374 -2.33 17.73 35.96
C LEU A 374 -3.15 16.47 36.26
N GLU A 375 -3.33 16.09 37.54
CA GLU A 375 -4.19 14.97 37.93
C GLU A 375 -5.66 15.19 37.55
N LYS A 376 -6.15 16.43 37.65
CA LYS A 376 -7.49 16.78 37.15
C LYS A 376 -7.60 16.65 35.65
N VAL A 377 -6.61 17.15 34.90
CA VAL A 377 -6.57 17.01 33.43
C VAL A 377 -6.54 15.53 33.02
N LYS A 378 -5.71 14.70 33.67
CA LYS A 378 -5.66 13.25 33.44
C LYS A 378 -7.04 12.62 33.63
N CYS A 379 -7.76 13.00 34.68
CA CYS A 379 -9.09 12.47 34.96
C CYS A 379 -10.15 12.97 33.97
N ILE A 380 -10.10 14.24 33.54
CA ILE A 380 -10.98 14.78 32.49
C ILE A 380 -10.82 13.99 31.19
N LEU A 381 -9.59 13.62 30.81
CA LEU A 381 -9.31 12.92 29.55
C LEU A 381 -9.47 11.40 29.64
N LYS A 382 -9.86 10.84 30.79
CA LYS A 382 -10.11 9.39 30.93
C LYS A 382 -11.21 8.94 29.98
N THR A 383 -10.88 8.04 29.06
CA THR A 383 -11.85 7.30 28.25
C THR A 383 -12.08 5.90 28.86
N PRO A 384 -13.31 5.50 29.21
CA PRO A 384 -13.64 4.17 29.72
C PRO A 384 -13.34 3.12 28.66
N GLY A 385 -12.69 2.03 29.06
CA GLY A 385 -12.34 0.90 28.18
C GLY A 385 -10.86 0.83 27.77
N LYS A 386 -9.99 1.75 28.20
CA LYS A 386 -8.54 1.59 28.10
C LYS A 386 -7.89 1.62 29.47
N LEU A 387 -7.34 0.47 29.85
CA LEU A 387 -6.57 0.27 31.06
C LEU A 387 -5.41 1.27 31.13
N ASN A 388 -5.21 1.83 32.33
CA ASN A 388 -4.10 2.69 32.73
C ASN A 388 -2.74 2.31 32.08
N THR A 389 -2.40 2.93 30.96
CA THR A 389 -1.01 2.98 30.45
C THR A 389 -0.61 4.44 30.32
N VAL A 390 -0.56 5.14 31.45
CA VAL A 390 0.08 6.46 31.57
C VAL A 390 1.60 6.32 31.83
N LYS A 391 2.13 5.09 31.94
CA LYS A 391 3.54 4.85 32.26
C LYS A 391 4.45 4.39 31.11
N ASP A 392 3.92 4.08 29.91
CA ASP A 392 4.75 3.71 28.75
C ASP A 392 4.48 4.61 27.54
N CYS A 393 4.91 5.87 27.66
CA CYS A 393 4.86 6.88 26.61
C CYS A 393 5.99 6.71 25.59
N ARG A 394 6.04 5.57 24.86
CA ARG A 394 6.84 5.47 23.62
C ARG A 394 6.17 4.52 22.63
N SER A 395 5.42 5.08 21.69
CA SER A 395 5.34 4.67 20.27
C SER A 395 3.96 4.98 19.69
N HIS A 396 3.96 5.72 18.57
CA HIS A 396 3.06 5.73 17.39
C HIS A 396 1.55 5.36 17.47
N GLN A 397 1.08 4.55 18.42
CA GLN A 397 -0.34 4.18 18.60
C GLN A 397 -1.20 5.31 19.18
N ILE A 398 -0.65 6.18 20.03
CA ILE A 398 -1.40 7.36 20.55
C ILE A 398 -1.72 8.36 19.42
N LYS A 399 -0.86 8.43 18.40
CA LYS A 399 -0.97 9.36 17.26
C LYS A 399 -2.26 9.15 16.43
N ARG A 400 -2.90 7.98 16.54
CA ARG A 400 -4.07 7.60 15.75
C ARG A 400 -5.38 7.63 16.54
N LEU A 401 -5.32 7.74 17.87
CA LEU A 401 -6.49 7.60 18.75
C LEU A 401 -7.26 8.90 18.96
N TYR A 402 -6.57 10.04 19.11
CA TYR A 402 -7.23 11.34 19.32
C TYR A 402 -7.76 11.99 18.03
N ASN A 403 -7.24 11.59 16.85
CA ASN A 403 -7.74 12.06 15.56
C ASN A 403 -9.11 11.46 15.15
N THR A 404 -9.73 10.62 15.99
CA THR A 404 -11.02 9.96 15.67
C THR A 404 -12.13 10.22 16.68
N SER A 405 -11.89 11.06 17.69
CA SER A 405 -12.87 11.30 18.75
C SER A 405 -14.12 12.03 18.25
N LEU A 406 -13.96 12.98 17.32
CA LEU A 406 -15.09 13.68 16.70
C LEU A 406 -15.93 12.77 15.80
N ARG A 407 -15.38 11.64 15.33
CA ARG A 407 -16.12 10.63 14.57
C ARG A 407 -17.33 10.09 15.34
N LEU A 408 -17.30 10.10 16.68
CA LEU A 408 -18.43 9.67 17.50
C LEU A 408 -19.69 10.52 17.30
N PHE A 409 -19.53 11.77 16.86
CA PHE A 409 -20.61 12.72 16.61
C PHE A 409 -20.95 12.86 15.11
N PHE A 410 -20.23 12.14 14.24
CA PHE A 410 -20.49 12.16 12.80
C PHE A 410 -21.88 11.62 12.48
N ASN A 411 -22.68 12.43 11.79
CA ASN A 411 -24.04 12.08 11.36
C ASN A 411 -24.94 11.61 12.53
N THR A 412 -24.75 12.20 13.71
CA THR A 412 -25.60 11.97 14.89
C THR A 412 -26.40 13.23 15.22
N PRO A 413 -27.63 13.11 15.76
CA PRO A 413 -28.39 14.28 16.22
C PRO A 413 -27.88 14.84 17.56
N VAL A 414 -26.99 14.12 18.25
CA VAL A 414 -26.46 14.52 19.55
C VAL A 414 -25.60 15.76 19.37
N LEU A 415 -25.94 16.86 20.04
CA LEU A 415 -25.31 18.19 19.91
C LEU A 415 -25.41 18.83 18.50
N ALA A 416 -26.18 18.25 17.58
CA ALA A 416 -26.32 18.81 16.23
C ALA A 416 -27.09 20.14 16.26
N ASP A 417 -26.52 21.16 15.64
CA ASP A 417 -27.05 22.52 15.53
C ASP A 417 -27.38 22.91 14.07
N VAL A 418 -27.16 21.98 13.12
CA VAL A 418 -27.56 22.10 11.72
C VAL A 418 -27.91 20.72 11.13
N ILE A 419 -28.86 20.71 10.19
CA ILE A 419 -29.35 19.52 9.50
C ILE A 419 -29.36 19.80 8.00
N PHE A 420 -28.64 18.99 7.23
CA PHE A 420 -28.65 19.08 5.78
C PHE A 420 -29.77 18.23 5.18
N LYS A 421 -30.53 18.79 4.22
CA LYS A 421 -31.56 18.07 3.47
C LYS A 421 -31.03 17.71 2.08
N ILE A 422 -30.87 16.41 1.81
CA ILE A 422 -30.23 15.88 0.60
C ILE A 422 -31.10 14.76 0.04
N GLN A 423 -31.63 14.93 -1.17
CA GLN A 423 -32.46 13.92 -1.85
C GLN A 423 -33.61 13.36 -0.97
N GLY A 424 -34.22 14.21 -0.14
CA GLY A 424 -35.30 13.83 0.78
C GLY A 424 -34.85 13.22 2.10
N ALA A 425 -33.56 12.94 2.29
CA ALA A 425 -32.98 12.50 3.56
C ALA A 425 -32.41 13.68 4.37
N THR A 426 -32.27 13.49 5.67
CA THR A 426 -31.65 14.44 6.60
C THR A 426 -30.29 13.95 7.08
N VAL A 427 -29.30 14.83 7.15
CA VAL A 427 -27.94 14.56 7.64
C VAL A 427 -27.62 15.61 8.71
N PRO A 428 -27.70 15.26 10.02
CA PRO A 428 -27.30 16.17 11.09
C PRO A 428 -25.78 16.40 11.10
N ALA A 429 -25.38 17.63 11.43
CA ALA A 429 -23.99 18.06 11.52
C ALA A 429 -23.83 19.18 12.56
N HIS A 430 -22.60 19.68 12.71
CA HIS A 430 -22.24 20.62 13.78
C HIS A 430 -21.48 21.81 13.21
N ARG A 431 -22.05 23.01 13.30
CA ARG A 431 -21.52 24.25 12.68
C ARG A 431 -20.07 24.49 13.09
N ALA A 432 -19.73 24.30 14.36
CA ALA A 432 -18.37 24.43 14.88
C ALA A 432 -17.32 23.63 14.04
N VAL A 433 -17.63 22.39 13.68
CA VAL A 433 -16.72 21.56 12.84
C VAL A 433 -16.70 22.06 11.39
N LEU A 434 -17.86 22.46 10.86
CA LEU A 434 -18.00 22.89 9.48
C LEU A 434 -17.26 24.21 9.21
N VAL A 435 -17.46 25.21 10.09
CA VAL A 435 -16.81 26.53 9.95
C VAL A 435 -15.31 26.45 10.14
N ALA A 436 -14.83 25.54 11.02
CA ALA A 436 -13.40 25.33 11.21
C ALA A 436 -12.74 24.70 9.97
N ARG A 437 -13.45 23.82 9.26
CA ARG A 437 -12.85 22.89 8.29
C ARG A 437 -13.23 23.16 6.84
N CYS A 438 -14.13 24.10 6.58
CA CYS A 438 -14.61 24.45 5.24
C CYS A 438 -14.94 25.95 5.16
N GLU A 439 -14.16 26.69 4.39
CA GLU A 439 -14.32 28.14 4.22
C GLU A 439 -15.68 28.53 3.62
N VAL A 440 -16.19 27.73 2.68
CA VAL A 440 -17.52 27.94 2.08
C VAL A 440 -18.62 27.82 3.14
N MET A 441 -18.51 26.85 4.04
CA MET A 441 -19.46 26.69 5.15
C MET A 441 -19.24 27.75 6.24
N ALA A 442 -17.99 28.18 6.49
CA ALA A 442 -17.72 29.31 7.36
C ALA A 442 -18.41 30.59 6.85
N ALA A 443 -18.32 30.88 5.55
CA ALA A 443 -19.02 32.01 4.94
C ALA A 443 -20.55 31.85 5.01
N MET A 444 -21.06 30.64 4.78
CA MET A 444 -22.49 30.31 4.87
C MET A 444 -23.05 30.57 6.28
N PHE A 445 -22.30 30.22 7.33
CA PHE A 445 -22.77 30.27 8.71
C PHE A 445 -22.38 31.53 9.48
N ASN A 446 -21.35 32.28 9.07
CA ASN A 446 -20.90 33.51 9.76
C ASN A 446 -21.42 34.81 9.11
N GLY A 447 -22.14 34.74 7.99
CA GLY A 447 -22.70 35.90 7.29
C GLY A 447 -24.18 36.16 7.56
N ASN A 448 -24.72 37.23 6.97
CA ASN A 448 -26.15 37.59 6.99
C ASN A 448 -27.01 36.72 6.03
N TYR A 449 -26.54 35.53 5.67
CA TYR A 449 -27.25 34.64 4.76
C TYR A 449 -28.40 33.92 5.49
N LEU A 450 -29.44 33.53 4.75
CA LEU A 450 -30.62 32.85 5.31
C LEU A 450 -30.22 31.55 6.03
N GLU A 451 -29.19 30.88 5.52
CA GLU A 451 -28.60 29.66 6.04
C GLU A 451 -27.91 29.86 7.39
N GLY A 452 -27.40 31.07 7.68
CA GLY A 452 -26.75 31.38 8.96
C GLY A 452 -27.70 31.30 10.16
N ASN A 453 -29.00 31.44 9.92
CA ASN A 453 -30.04 31.41 10.95
C ASN A 453 -30.97 30.19 10.84
N ASN A 454 -30.76 29.32 9.84
CA ASN A 454 -31.64 28.20 9.57
C ASN A 454 -30.98 26.87 9.98
N ILE A 455 -31.68 26.10 10.81
CA ILE A 455 -31.23 24.76 11.22
C ILE A 455 -31.30 23.80 10.02
N LEU A 456 -32.18 24.01 9.05
CA LEU A 456 -32.37 23.10 7.90
C LEU A 456 -31.78 23.69 6.61
N VAL A 457 -30.66 23.14 6.15
CA VAL A 457 -29.94 23.63 4.95
C VAL A 457 -30.08 22.63 3.79
N PRO A 458 -30.69 23.01 2.65
CA PRO A 458 -30.77 22.12 1.50
C PRO A 458 -29.42 21.99 0.78
N VAL A 459 -29.08 20.78 0.33
CA VAL A 459 -27.91 20.52 -0.53
C VAL A 459 -28.37 20.02 -1.89
N TYR A 460 -27.91 20.67 -2.94
CA TYR A 460 -28.25 20.36 -4.33
C TYR A 460 -27.02 19.88 -5.10
N GLY A 461 -27.23 19.11 -6.17
CA GLY A 461 -26.16 18.66 -7.07
C GLY A 461 -25.20 17.59 -6.51
N VAL A 462 -25.30 17.25 -5.21
CA VAL A 462 -24.46 16.25 -4.55
C VAL A 462 -25.32 15.08 -4.07
N SER A 463 -24.85 13.85 -4.30
CA SER A 463 -25.51 12.66 -3.77
C SER A 463 -25.32 12.56 -2.25
N LYS A 464 -26.28 11.94 -1.55
CA LYS A 464 -26.15 11.72 -0.09
C LYS A 464 -24.84 11.03 0.28
N ASP A 465 -24.44 9.99 -0.45
CA ASP A 465 -23.24 9.21 -0.14
C ASP A 465 -21.96 10.03 -0.33
N THR A 466 -21.90 10.83 -1.40
CA THR A 466 -20.79 11.77 -1.63
C THR A 466 -20.71 12.81 -0.52
N PHE A 467 -21.83 13.40 -0.13
CA PHE A 467 -21.86 14.40 0.93
C PHE A 467 -21.48 13.80 2.29
N LEU A 468 -21.90 12.57 2.60
CA LEU A 468 -21.50 11.88 3.82
C LEU A 468 -19.99 11.61 3.85
N SER A 469 -19.38 11.19 2.72
CA SER A 469 -17.92 11.03 2.65
C SER A 469 -17.19 12.36 2.80
N PHE A 470 -17.70 13.44 2.22
CA PHE A 470 -17.18 14.80 2.39
C PHE A 470 -17.25 15.24 3.85
N LEU A 471 -18.41 15.04 4.49
CA LEU A 471 -18.63 15.37 5.88
C LEU A 471 -17.76 14.53 6.81
N GLU A 472 -17.62 13.22 6.58
CA GLU A 472 -16.74 12.35 7.39
C GLU A 472 -15.29 12.85 7.35
N TYR A 473 -14.81 13.33 6.19
CA TYR A 473 -13.48 13.94 6.09
C TYR A 473 -13.34 15.18 6.96
N LEU A 474 -14.35 16.07 7.02
CA LEU A 474 -14.30 17.24 7.89
C LEU A 474 -14.14 16.85 9.38
N TYR A 475 -14.77 15.75 9.79
CA TYR A 475 -14.74 15.23 11.17
C TYR A 475 -13.51 14.39 11.53
N THR A 476 -12.82 13.81 10.55
CA THR A 476 -11.82 12.76 10.82
C THR A 476 -10.50 12.95 10.10
N ASP A 477 -10.42 13.96 9.23
CA ASP A 477 -9.28 14.22 8.36
C ASP A 477 -8.90 13.05 7.43
N SER A 478 -9.78 12.06 7.33
CA SER A 478 -9.54 10.78 6.69
C SER A 478 -10.57 10.56 5.59
N CYS A 479 -10.13 9.98 4.48
CA CYS A 479 -10.98 9.69 3.35
C CYS A 479 -10.54 8.36 2.72
N CYS A 480 -11.51 7.46 2.51
CA CYS A 480 -11.30 6.15 1.90
C CYS A 480 -12.37 5.92 0.83
N PRO A 481 -12.21 6.46 -0.40
CA PRO A 481 -13.15 6.20 -1.46
C PRO A 481 -13.21 4.71 -1.79
N ALA A 482 -14.40 4.17 -2.05
CA ALA A 482 -14.61 2.78 -2.40
C ALA A 482 -14.36 2.48 -3.89
N SER A 483 -14.33 3.52 -4.75
CA SER A 483 -14.07 3.39 -6.18
C SER A 483 -13.56 4.69 -6.79
N ILE A 484 -13.00 4.60 -8.00
CA ILE A 484 -12.57 5.77 -8.80
C ILE A 484 -13.74 6.73 -9.05
N LEU A 485 -14.94 6.22 -9.30
CA LEU A 485 -16.13 7.05 -9.56
C LEU A 485 -16.59 7.80 -8.30
N GLN A 486 -16.52 7.15 -7.13
CA GLN A 486 -16.80 7.82 -5.86
C GLN A 486 -15.73 8.85 -5.55
N ALA A 487 -14.44 8.52 -5.76
CA ALA A 487 -13.33 9.47 -5.58
C ALA A 487 -13.51 10.70 -6.48
N MET A 488 -13.93 10.53 -7.72
CA MET A 488 -14.25 11.66 -8.60
C MET A 488 -15.44 12.49 -8.11
N SER A 489 -16.52 11.84 -7.68
CA SER A 489 -17.69 12.56 -7.16
C SER A 489 -17.32 13.37 -5.91
N LEU A 490 -16.44 12.80 -5.08
CA LEU A 490 -15.92 13.45 -3.88
C LEU A 490 -14.94 14.58 -4.19
N LEU A 491 -14.08 14.43 -5.21
CA LEU A 491 -13.22 15.50 -5.71
C LEU A 491 -14.07 16.70 -6.14
N ILE A 492 -15.12 16.46 -6.92
CA ILE A 492 -16.07 17.49 -7.37
C ILE A 492 -16.73 18.17 -6.16
N CYS A 493 -17.17 17.39 -5.17
CA CYS A 493 -17.72 17.93 -3.93
C CYS A 493 -16.70 18.79 -3.18
N ALA A 494 -15.46 18.33 -3.07
CA ALA A 494 -14.38 19.06 -2.42
C ALA A 494 -14.00 20.35 -3.17
N GLU A 495 -14.16 20.39 -4.49
CA GLU A 495 -14.02 21.61 -5.29
C GLU A 495 -15.16 22.59 -5.03
N MET A 496 -16.41 22.15 -5.07
CA MET A 496 -17.56 23.01 -4.75
C MET A 496 -17.48 23.64 -3.35
N TYR A 497 -16.94 22.91 -2.36
CA TYR A 497 -16.77 23.39 -0.99
C TYR A 497 -15.36 23.93 -0.68
N GLN A 498 -14.49 24.05 -1.70
CA GLN A 498 -13.13 24.61 -1.61
C GLN A 498 -12.21 23.92 -0.56
N VAL A 499 -12.31 22.60 -0.44
CA VAL A 499 -11.46 21.79 0.46
C VAL A 499 -10.31 21.16 -0.34
N MET A 500 -9.25 21.95 -0.56
CA MET A 500 -8.12 21.60 -1.45
C MET A 500 -7.44 20.27 -1.10
N ARG A 501 -7.13 20.04 0.18
CA ARG A 501 -6.48 18.80 0.58
C ARG A 501 -7.31 17.55 0.28
N LEU A 502 -8.65 17.61 0.39
CA LEU A 502 -9.51 16.49 0.03
C LEU A 502 -9.50 16.23 -1.48
N GLN A 503 -9.42 17.29 -2.30
CA GLN A 503 -9.23 17.14 -3.75
C GLN A 503 -7.93 16.37 -4.03
N HIS A 504 -6.79 16.80 -3.47
CA HIS A 504 -5.50 16.11 -3.63
C HIS A 504 -5.54 14.65 -3.19
N ILE A 505 -6.23 14.32 -2.08
CA ILE A 505 -6.41 12.93 -1.63
C ILE A 505 -7.19 12.12 -2.68
N CYS A 506 -8.26 12.68 -3.25
CA CYS A 506 -9.05 12.02 -4.29
C CYS A 506 -8.25 11.84 -5.58
N GLU A 507 -7.50 12.85 -6.02
CA GLU A 507 -6.60 12.77 -7.18
C GLU A 507 -5.58 11.64 -7.01
N LEU A 508 -4.89 11.62 -5.86
CA LEU A 508 -3.90 10.59 -5.55
C LEU A 508 -4.51 9.19 -5.53
N TYR A 509 -5.71 9.03 -4.98
CA TYR A 509 -6.42 7.77 -4.99
C TYR A 509 -6.71 7.31 -6.43
N ILE A 510 -7.28 8.18 -7.27
CA ILE A 510 -7.62 7.86 -8.67
C ILE A 510 -6.37 7.44 -9.44
N ILE A 511 -5.29 8.20 -9.29
CA ILE A 511 -4.00 7.93 -9.95
C ILE A 511 -3.44 6.59 -9.49
N THR A 512 -3.41 6.34 -8.18
CA THR A 512 -2.86 5.08 -7.64
C THR A 512 -3.67 3.87 -8.11
N GLN A 513 -5.00 3.97 -8.16
CA GLN A 513 -5.84 2.89 -8.66
C GLN A 513 -5.61 2.65 -10.15
N LEU A 514 -5.58 3.69 -10.98
CA LEU A 514 -5.33 3.55 -12.43
C LEU A 514 -3.92 3.04 -12.74
N GLN A 515 -2.90 3.48 -12.00
CA GLN A 515 -1.51 3.03 -12.17
C GLN A 515 -1.32 1.56 -11.81
N SER A 516 -2.06 1.07 -10.83
CA SER A 516 -1.95 -0.32 -10.37
C SER A 516 -2.77 -1.31 -11.20
N MET A 517 -3.65 -0.83 -12.10
CA MET A 517 -4.43 -1.68 -13.00
C MET A 517 -3.55 -2.34 -14.08
N PRO A 518 -3.59 -3.68 -14.23
CA PRO A 518 -2.89 -4.36 -15.32
C PRO A 518 -3.55 -4.06 -16.68
N SER A 519 -2.76 -4.10 -17.75
CA SER A 519 -3.21 -3.75 -19.11
C SER A 519 -4.46 -4.50 -19.58
N ARG A 520 -4.62 -5.77 -19.19
CA ARG A 520 -5.82 -6.57 -19.53
C ARG A 520 -7.08 -6.00 -18.90
N GLU A 521 -6.99 -5.61 -17.62
CA GLU A 521 -8.11 -5.01 -16.89
C GLU A 521 -8.43 -3.62 -17.42
N LEU A 522 -7.40 -2.84 -17.75
CA LEU A 522 -7.54 -1.51 -18.36
C LEU A 522 -8.22 -1.57 -19.74
N ALA A 523 -7.96 -2.63 -20.51
CA ALA A 523 -8.64 -2.86 -21.79
C ALA A 523 -10.11 -3.23 -21.60
N SER A 524 -10.43 -4.08 -20.61
CA SER A 524 -11.80 -4.55 -20.35
C SER A 524 -12.64 -3.63 -19.45
N THR A 525 -12.05 -2.62 -18.82
CA THR A 525 -12.78 -1.74 -17.90
C THR A 525 -13.83 -0.92 -18.65
N SER A 526 -15.03 -0.83 -18.06
CA SER A 526 -16.12 0.05 -18.49
C SER A 526 -15.93 1.50 -18.03
N LEU A 527 -14.88 1.78 -17.26
CA LEU A 527 -14.54 3.12 -16.80
C LEU A 527 -14.04 3.98 -17.96
N SER A 528 -14.76 5.08 -18.22
CA SER A 528 -14.39 6.03 -19.27
C SER A 528 -13.32 7.00 -18.79
N ILE A 529 -12.06 6.78 -19.18
CA ILE A 529 -10.92 7.63 -18.77
C ILE A 529 -11.03 9.02 -19.42
N VAL A 530 -11.58 9.11 -20.62
CA VAL A 530 -11.85 10.39 -21.29
C VAL A 530 -12.93 11.19 -20.54
N SER A 531 -13.97 10.52 -20.02
CA SER A 531 -14.94 11.19 -19.14
C SER A 531 -14.30 11.70 -17.85
N LEU A 532 -13.40 10.91 -17.23
CA LEU A 532 -12.65 11.35 -16.05
C LEU A 532 -11.79 12.58 -16.36
N LEU A 533 -11.11 12.60 -17.50
CA LEU A 533 -10.30 13.74 -17.95
C LEU A 533 -11.14 15.00 -18.10
N LYS A 534 -12.31 14.90 -18.77
CA LYS A 534 -13.23 16.02 -18.95
C LYS A 534 -13.73 16.56 -17.63
N LYS A 535 -14.08 15.67 -16.68
CA LYS A 535 -14.50 16.07 -15.32
C LYS A 535 -13.36 16.76 -14.57
N ALA A 536 -12.15 16.23 -14.63
CA ALA A 536 -10.98 16.84 -13.98
C ALA A 536 -10.75 18.26 -14.51
N LYS A 537 -10.79 18.46 -15.84
CA LYS A 537 -10.66 19.80 -16.44
C LYS A 537 -11.79 20.74 -16.05
N PHE A 538 -13.03 20.26 -16.08
CA PHE A 538 -14.19 21.08 -15.75
C PHE A 538 -14.18 21.56 -14.29
N HIS A 539 -13.65 20.74 -13.38
CA HIS A 539 -13.52 21.04 -11.96
C HIS A 539 -12.09 21.47 -11.57
N ASN A 540 -11.35 22.11 -12.48
CA ASN A 540 -10.06 22.76 -12.22
C ASN A 540 -8.99 21.86 -11.55
N SER A 541 -9.07 20.55 -11.75
CA SER A 541 -8.11 19.56 -11.26
C SER A 541 -7.01 19.39 -12.32
N ASP A 542 -6.14 20.39 -12.42
CA ASP A 542 -5.08 20.47 -13.44
C ASP A 542 -4.09 19.32 -13.34
N CYS A 543 -3.77 18.90 -12.11
CA CYS A 543 -2.80 17.83 -11.89
C CYS A 543 -3.36 16.48 -12.36
N LEU A 544 -4.59 16.14 -11.98
CA LEU A 544 -5.24 14.92 -12.43
C LEU A 544 -5.49 14.94 -13.94
N SER A 545 -5.93 16.08 -14.50
CA SER A 545 -6.21 16.17 -15.93
C SER A 545 -4.95 15.98 -16.78
N THR A 546 -3.85 16.62 -16.38
CA THR A 546 -2.52 16.43 -17.01
C THR A 546 -2.07 14.98 -16.88
N TRP A 547 -2.20 14.40 -15.68
CA TRP A 547 -1.80 13.02 -15.44
C TRP A 547 -2.61 12.03 -16.30
N LEU A 548 -3.93 12.21 -16.40
CA LEU A 548 -4.80 11.37 -17.21
C LEU A 548 -4.45 11.45 -18.70
N LEU A 549 -4.06 12.62 -19.21
CA LEU A 549 -3.58 12.77 -20.60
C LEU A 549 -2.30 11.96 -20.85
N HIS A 550 -1.31 12.06 -19.97
CA HIS A 550 -0.10 11.24 -20.05
C HIS A 550 -0.40 9.74 -19.90
N PHE A 551 -1.37 9.38 -19.06
CA PHE A 551 -1.79 8.01 -18.86
C PHE A 551 -2.43 7.41 -20.12
N ILE A 552 -3.28 8.18 -20.81
CA ILE A 552 -3.84 7.81 -22.11
C ILE A 552 -2.71 7.64 -23.14
N ALA A 553 -1.78 8.59 -23.22
CA ALA A 553 -0.66 8.55 -24.16
C ALA A 553 0.27 7.34 -23.93
N THR A 554 0.60 7.05 -22.67
CA THR A 554 1.47 5.92 -22.30
C THR A 554 0.82 4.57 -22.59
N ASN A 555 -0.51 4.51 -22.56
CA ASN A 555 -1.30 3.31 -22.86
C ASN A 555 -2.03 3.43 -24.21
N TYR A 556 -1.45 4.15 -25.16
CA TYR A 556 -2.10 4.53 -26.43
C TYR A 556 -2.75 3.35 -27.15
N LEU A 557 -2.06 2.20 -27.23
CA LEU A 557 -2.55 1.02 -27.96
C LEU A 557 -3.90 0.49 -27.42
N ILE A 558 -4.15 0.69 -26.12
CA ILE A 558 -5.41 0.29 -25.48
C ILE A 558 -6.46 1.36 -25.75
N PHE A 559 -6.15 2.62 -25.45
CA PHE A 559 -7.14 3.69 -25.48
C PHE A 559 -7.54 4.12 -26.89
N SER A 560 -6.64 4.08 -27.86
CA SER A 560 -6.95 4.38 -29.27
C SER A 560 -8.01 3.45 -29.88
N GLN A 561 -8.22 2.27 -29.30
CA GLN A 561 -9.24 1.32 -29.73
C GLN A 561 -10.59 1.55 -29.03
N LYS A 562 -10.66 2.36 -27.97
CA LYS A 562 -11.90 2.66 -27.26
C LYS A 562 -12.70 3.75 -28.01
N PRO A 563 -14.04 3.65 -28.09
CA PRO A 563 -14.87 4.59 -28.85
C PRO A 563 -14.75 6.03 -28.34
N GLU A 564 -14.70 6.18 -27.02
CA GLU A 564 -14.52 7.44 -26.28
C GLU A 564 -13.22 8.18 -26.60
N PHE A 565 -12.23 7.56 -27.26
CA PHE A 565 -11.03 8.25 -27.71
C PHE A 565 -11.33 9.36 -28.72
N GLN A 566 -12.43 9.21 -29.47
CA GLN A 566 -12.89 10.22 -30.43
C GLN A 566 -13.38 11.50 -29.75
N ASP A 567 -13.74 11.41 -28.47
CA ASP A 567 -14.30 12.52 -27.68
C ASP A 567 -13.23 13.47 -27.15
N LEU A 568 -11.93 13.16 -27.36
CA LEU A 568 -10.82 14.09 -27.11
C LEU A 568 -10.84 15.25 -28.09
N SER A 569 -10.59 16.46 -27.59
CA SER A 569 -10.37 17.66 -28.39
C SER A 569 -9.15 17.52 -29.31
N VAL A 570 -9.02 18.43 -30.28
CA VAL A 570 -7.92 18.42 -31.25
C VAL A 570 -6.57 18.59 -30.53
N GLU A 571 -6.51 19.48 -29.55
CA GLU A 571 -5.31 19.78 -28.76
C GLU A 571 -4.91 18.57 -27.90
N GLU A 572 -5.87 17.93 -27.25
CA GLU A 572 -5.63 16.73 -26.43
C GLU A 572 -5.17 15.55 -27.29
N ARG A 573 -5.78 15.35 -28.45
CA ARG A 573 -5.37 14.28 -29.37
C ARG A 573 -3.96 14.51 -29.90
N ASN A 574 -3.63 15.75 -30.26
CA ASN A 574 -2.27 16.12 -30.66
C ASN A 574 -1.27 15.87 -29.54
N PHE A 575 -1.61 16.24 -28.30
CA PHE A 575 -0.79 15.95 -27.14
C PHE A 575 -0.56 14.44 -26.95
N VAL A 576 -1.63 13.65 -27.02
CA VAL A 576 -1.58 12.19 -26.87
C VAL A 576 -0.74 11.55 -27.97
N GLU A 577 -0.89 11.97 -29.23
CA GLU A 577 -0.06 11.47 -30.35
C GLU A 577 1.40 11.87 -30.24
N MET A 578 1.71 13.02 -29.64
CA MET A 578 3.08 13.48 -29.43
C MET A 578 3.78 12.69 -28.32
N HIS A 579 3.07 12.37 -27.23
CA HIS A 579 3.62 11.69 -26.04
C HIS A 579 3.28 10.19 -25.99
N ARG A 580 2.76 9.62 -27.08
CA ARG A 580 2.32 8.22 -27.11
C ARG A 580 3.48 7.25 -26.87
N TRP A 581 3.14 6.13 -26.26
CA TRP A 581 4.02 4.98 -26.17
C TRP A 581 3.37 3.72 -26.78
N PRO A 582 4.07 3.00 -27.68
CA PRO A 582 5.34 3.35 -28.35
C PRO A 582 5.24 4.59 -29.26
N SER A 583 6.36 5.31 -29.43
CA SER A 583 6.42 6.54 -30.22
C SER A 583 6.28 6.30 -31.74
N ASN A 584 5.80 7.31 -32.49
CA ASN A 584 5.68 7.23 -33.94
C ASN A 584 7.04 7.03 -34.64
N LEU A 585 8.10 7.62 -34.09
CA LEU A 585 9.47 7.42 -34.57
C LEU A 585 9.89 5.96 -34.45
N TYR A 586 9.66 5.35 -33.28
CA TYR A 586 9.95 3.94 -33.06
C TYR A 586 9.17 3.04 -34.03
N LEU A 587 7.87 3.31 -34.22
CA LEU A 587 7.02 2.53 -35.13
C LEU A 587 7.49 2.65 -36.59
N LYS A 588 7.90 3.83 -37.03
CA LYS A 588 8.48 4.03 -38.36
C LYS A 588 9.79 3.26 -38.53
N GLN A 589 10.71 3.38 -37.57
CA GLN A 589 11.95 2.61 -37.58
C GLN A 589 11.69 1.09 -37.58
N LEU A 590 10.65 0.64 -36.87
CA LEU A 590 10.26 -0.77 -36.82
C LEU A 590 9.70 -1.24 -38.16
N ALA A 591 8.89 -0.41 -38.83
CA ALA A 591 8.39 -0.68 -40.17
C ALA A 591 9.53 -0.73 -41.21
N ASP A 592 10.44 0.25 -41.19
CA ASP A 592 11.62 0.28 -42.06
C ASP A 592 12.51 -0.94 -41.85
N TYR A 593 12.74 -1.33 -40.59
CA TYR A 593 13.47 -2.53 -40.24
C TYR A 593 12.77 -3.80 -40.76
N ARG A 594 11.44 -3.92 -40.60
CA ARG A 594 10.66 -5.05 -41.12
C ARG A 594 10.75 -5.11 -42.65
N ASN A 595 10.60 -3.98 -43.34
CA ASN A 595 10.71 -3.90 -44.80
C ASN A 595 12.11 -4.30 -45.29
N TYR A 596 13.17 -3.84 -44.62
CA TYR A 596 14.54 -4.26 -44.89
C TYR A 596 14.74 -5.77 -44.70
N VAL A 597 14.19 -6.36 -43.62
CA VAL A 597 14.25 -7.80 -43.40
C VAL A 597 13.47 -8.57 -44.48
N HIS A 598 12.34 -8.05 -44.93
CA HIS A 598 11.54 -8.65 -46.01
C HIS A 598 12.24 -8.55 -47.37
N SER A 599 12.84 -7.40 -47.72
CA SER A 599 13.57 -7.23 -48.98
C SER A 599 14.83 -8.10 -49.06
N GLN A 600 15.54 -8.31 -47.93
CA GLN A 600 16.65 -9.27 -47.88
C GLN A 600 16.22 -10.73 -48.09
N LYS A 601 14.98 -11.09 -47.74
CA LYS A 601 14.45 -12.44 -48.01
C LYS A 601 14.04 -12.62 -49.48
N CYS A 602 13.66 -11.55 -50.17
CA CYS A 602 13.30 -11.56 -51.61
C CYS A 602 14.50 -11.54 -52.57
N HIS A 603 15.73 -11.32 -52.10
CA HIS A 603 16.96 -11.40 -52.92
C HIS A 603 17.62 -12.79 -52.92
N CYS A 604 16.98 -13.80 -52.31
CA CYS A 604 17.38 -15.19 -52.46
C CYS A 604 16.52 -15.88 -53.53
N THR A 605 16.72 -15.50 -54.80
CA THR A 605 16.27 -16.31 -55.94
C THR A 605 17.43 -16.43 -56.93
N VAL A 606 17.76 -17.69 -57.23
CA VAL A 606 18.68 -18.22 -58.25
C VAL A 606 20.18 -17.90 -58.05
N MET A 607 20.88 -18.85 -57.44
CA MET A 607 22.03 -19.51 -58.08
C MET A 607 22.14 -20.95 -57.56
#